data_AF-A0AAJ1B1B9-F1
#
_entry.id   AF-A0AAJ1B1B9-F1
#
_cell.length_a   1.000
_cell.length_b   1.000
_cell.length_c   1.000
_cell.angle_alpha   90.00
_cell.angle_beta   90.00
_cell.angle_gamma   90.00
#
_symmetry.space_group_name_H-M   'P 1'
#
loop_
_entity.id
_entity.type
_entity.pdbx_description
1 polymer ?
#
loop_
_entity_poly.entity_id
_entity_poly.type
_entity_poly.pdbx_seq_one_letter_code
_entity_poly.pdbx_strand_id
1 'polypeptide(L)' 'VFRHIFDLYPELPEGRLTKLRAKLVREESLARFARELDLGPLIYLGAGELNNGGRDRDSVLADIFEAFMGA' A
#
# COMPACT_ATOMS: atom_id res chain seq x y z
N VAL A 1 -12.21 0.74 1.71
CA VAL A 1 -11.50 0.11 2.85
C VAL A 1 -12.33 0.06 4.14
N PHE A 2 -12.73 1.18 4.76
CA PHE A 2 -13.42 1.16 6.06
C PHE A 2 -14.73 0.36 6.08
N ARG A 3 -15.63 0.59 5.11
CA ARG A 3 -16.89 -0.17 4.98
C ARG A 3 -16.64 -1.69 4.86
N HIS A 4 -15.68 -2.07 4.02
CA HIS A 4 -15.31 -3.47 3.83
C HIS A 4 -14.76 -4.13 5.11
N ILE A 5 -13.93 -3.43 5.89
CA ILE A 5 -13.43 -3.93 7.18
C ILE A 5 -14.59 -4.08 8.18
N PHE A 6 -15.54 -3.13 8.18
CA PHE A 6 -16.71 -3.20 9.05
C PHE A 6 -17.61 -4.38 8.70
N ASP A 7 -17.86 -4.62 7.41
CA ASP A 7 -18.70 -5.73 6.94
C ASP A 7 -18.06 -7.10 7.24
N LEU A 8 -16.73 -7.21 7.16
CA LEU A 8 -16.00 -8.44 7.50
C LEU A 8 -15.90 -8.70 9.01
N TYR A 9 -16.00 -7.65 9.82
CA TYR A 9 -15.77 -7.70 11.26
C TYR A 9 -16.82 -6.87 12.05
N PRO A 10 -18.12 -7.19 11.92
CA PRO A 10 -19.18 -6.39 12.52
C PRO A 10 -19.13 -6.37 14.06
N GLU A 11 -18.58 -7.43 14.67
CA GLU A 11 -18.49 -7.64 16.12
C GLU A 11 -17.32 -6.84 16.77
N LEU A 12 -16.41 -6.30 15.97
CA LEU A 12 -15.17 -5.70 16.47
C LEU A 12 -15.43 -4.25 16.91
N PRO A 13 -14.97 -3.84 18.12
CA PRO A 13 -15.12 -2.45 18.56
C PRO A 13 -14.45 -1.47 17.60
N GLU A 14 -15.06 -0.30 17.40
CA GLU A 14 -14.58 0.75 16.49
C GLU A 14 -13.09 1.09 16.68
N GLY A 15 -12.64 1.15 17.95
CA GLY A 15 -11.22 1.40 18.26
C GLY A 15 -10.27 0.33 17.72
N ARG A 16 -10.69 -0.94 17.63
CA ARG A 16 -9.91 -2.00 16.98
C ARG A 16 -10.02 -1.92 15.46
N LEU A 17 -11.21 -1.65 14.92
CA LEU A 17 -11.39 -1.45 13.48
C LEU A 17 -10.53 -0.30 12.95
N THR A 18 -10.43 0.79 13.71
CA THR A 18 -9.58 1.94 13.41
C THR A 18 -8.11 1.56 13.40
N LYS A 19 -7.64 0.80 14.41
CA LYS A 19 -6.27 0.29 14.45
C LYS A 19 -5.96 -0.66 13.29
N LEU A 20 -6.90 -1.52 12.94
CA LEU A 20 -6.77 -2.43 11.80
C LEU A 20 -6.67 -1.67 10.49
N ARG A 21 -7.56 -0.69 10.27
CA ARG A 21 -7.51 0.20 9.11
C ARG A 21 -6.15 0.89 9.02
N ALA A 22 -5.69 1.51 10.11
CA ALA A 22 -4.40 2.21 10.13
C ALA A 22 -3.22 1.29 9.78
N LYS A 23 -3.26 0.02 10.20
CA LYS A 23 -2.25 -0.97 9.82
C LYS A 23 -2.31 -1.37 8.35
N LEU A 24 -3.50 -1.40 7.74
CA LEU A 24 -3.66 -1.80 6.34
C LEU A 24 -3.21 -0.71 5.38
N VAL A 25 -3.40 0.56 5.73
CA VAL A 25 -3.09 1.72 4.87
C VAL A 25 -1.77 2.41 5.22
N ARG A 26 -0.91 1.77 6.02
CA ARG A 26 0.44 2.29 6.29
C ARG A 26 1.36 2.00 5.10
N GLU A 27 2.30 2.91 4.86
CA GLU A 27 3.29 2.83 3.79
C GLU A 27 3.91 1.43 3.65
N GLU A 28 4.35 0.83 4.75
CA GLU A 28 5.02 -0.47 4.72
C GLU A 28 4.10 -1.61 4.29
N SER A 29 2.80 -1.52 4.59
CA SER A 29 1.81 -2.49 4.13
C SER A 29 1.54 -2.32 2.64
N LEU A 30 1.39 -1.07 2.17
CA LEU A 30 1.15 -0.78 0.76
C LEU A 30 2.36 -1.15 -0.11
N ALA A 31 3.56 -0.83 0.36
CA ALA A 31 4.81 -1.23 -0.29
C ALA A 31 4.95 -2.75 -0.37
N ARG A 32 4.56 -3.47 0.69
CA ARG A 32 4.52 -4.94 0.67
C ARG A 32 3.53 -5.44 -0.38
N PHE A 33 2.32 -4.89 -0.46
CA PHE A 33 1.34 -5.30 -1.47
C PHE A 33 1.83 -5.02 -2.89
N ALA A 34 2.49 -3.89 -3.14
CA ALA A 34 3.12 -3.61 -4.43
C ALA A 34 4.19 -4.64 -4.81
N ARG A 35 4.99 -5.13 -3.85
CA ARG A 35 5.97 -6.20 -4.09
C ARG A 35 5.30 -7.56 -4.34
N GLU A 36 4.27 -7.89 -3.58
CA GLU A 36 3.50 -9.13 -3.78
C GLU A 36 2.83 -9.18 -5.17
N LEU A 37 2.48 -8.03 -5.72
CA LEU A 37 1.93 -7.87 -7.07
C LEU A 37 3.00 -7.60 -8.15
N ASP A 38 4.28 -7.59 -7.78
CA ASP A 38 5.42 -7.30 -8.67
C ASP A 38 5.26 -5.99 -9.48
N LEU A 39 4.75 -4.92 -8.84
CA LEU A 39 4.50 -3.63 -9.51
C LEU A 39 5.77 -2.81 -9.73
N GLY A 40 6.79 -2.97 -8.88
CA GLY A 40 8.03 -2.18 -8.95
C GLY A 40 8.73 -2.25 -10.33
N PRO A 41 8.90 -3.45 -10.92
CA PRO A 41 9.48 -3.58 -12.26
C PRO A 41 8.64 -2.98 -13.40
N LEU A 42 7.33 -2.83 -13.22
CA LEU A 42 6.40 -2.36 -14.25
C LEU A 42 6.41 -0.83 -14.41
N ILE A 43 7.01 -0.11 -13.46
CA ILE A 43 6.95 1.35 -13.41
C ILE A 43 8.18 1.96 -14.10
N TYR A 44 7.93 3.00 -14.88
CA TYR A 44 8.97 3.84 -15.46
C TYR A 44 9.49 4.82 -14.41
N LEU A 45 10.78 4.73 -14.10
CA LEU A 45 11.46 5.65 -13.18
C LEU A 45 12.47 6.51 -13.94
N GLY A 46 12.63 7.76 -13.51
CA GLY A 46 13.72 8.60 -13.98
C GLY A 46 15.09 8.02 -13.58
N ALA A 47 16.14 8.32 -14.34
CA ALA A 47 17.47 7.74 -14.13
C ALA A 47 18.02 7.92 -12.71
N GLY A 48 17.80 9.11 -12.10
CA GLY A 48 18.22 9.36 -10.72
C GLY A 48 17.50 8.47 -9.70
N GLU A 49 16.20 8.26 -9.91
CA GLU A 49 15.36 7.46 -9.01
C GLU A 49 15.71 5.97 -9.13
N LEU A 50 15.97 5.50 -10.35
CA LEU A 50 16.45 4.15 -10.61
C LEU A 50 17.81 3.89 -9.94
N ASN A 51 18.76 4.81 -10.08
CA ASN A 51 20.10 4.69 -9.48
C ASN A 51 20.06 4.64 -7.94
N ASN A 52 19.05 5.28 -7.34
CA ASN A 52 18.82 5.27 -5.90
C ASN A 52 17.92 4.11 -5.43
N GLY A 53 17.74 3.07 -6.26
CA GLY A 53 16.96 1.89 -5.89
C GLY A 53 15.46 2.14 -5.75
N GLY A 54 14.91 3.13 -6.46
CA GLY A 54 13.49 3.53 -6.35
C GLY A 54 12.49 2.39 -6.58
N ARG A 55 12.85 1.35 -7.36
CA ARG A 55 12.00 0.18 -7.59
C ARG A 55 11.70 -0.64 -6.32
N ASP A 56 12.58 -0.58 -5.32
CA ASP A 56 12.44 -1.33 -4.08
C ASP A 56 12.18 -0.43 -2.87
N ARG A 57 12.06 0.89 -3.05
CA ARG A 57 11.85 1.83 -1.96
C ARG A 57 10.40 1.81 -1.50
N ASP A 58 10.18 1.70 -0.18
CA ASP A 58 8.84 1.59 0.39
C ASP A 58 7.93 2.76 -0.01
N SER A 59 8.42 3.99 0.10
CA SER A 59 7.63 5.17 -0.27
C SER A 59 7.18 5.15 -1.75
N VAL A 60 8.08 4.75 -2.66
CA VAL A 60 7.77 4.67 -4.10
C VAL A 60 6.76 3.55 -4.36
N LEU A 61 6.96 2.38 -3.77
CA LEU A 61 6.07 1.23 -3.92
C LEU A 61 4.68 1.47 -3.32
N ALA A 62 4.60 2.18 -2.18
CA ALA A 62 3.35 2.58 -1.58
C ALA A 62 2.58 3.53 -2.51
N ASP A 63 3.24 4.58 -3.03
CA ASP A 63 2.64 5.53 -3.98
C ASP A 63 2.14 4.81 -5.25
N ILE A 64 2.92 3.86 -5.78
CA ILE A 64 2.55 3.03 -6.93
C ILE A 64 1.26 2.25 -6.64
N PHE A 65 1.17 1.62 -5.46
CA PHE A 65 0.01 0.83 -5.08
C PHE A 65 -1.25 1.71 -4.94
N GLU A 66 -1.11 2.89 -4.32
CA GLU A 66 -2.23 3.84 -4.22
C GLU A 66 -2.69 4.33 -5.59
N ALA A 67 -1.75 4.65 -6.49
CA ALA A 67 -2.08 5.03 -7.86
C ALA A 67 -2.78 3.91 -8.63
N PHE A 68 -2.34 2.66 -8.47
CA PHE A 68 -2.97 1.49 -9.09
C PHE A 68 -4.41 1.26 -8.59
N MET A 69 -4.65 1.43 -7.29
CA MET A 69 -5.99 1.29 -6.70
C MET A 69 -6.92 2.47 -6.98
N GLY A 70 -6.36 3.65 -7.30
CA GLY A 70 -7.10 4.87 -7.59
C GLY A 70 -7.47 5.05 -9.07
N ALA A 71 -6.86 4.29 -9.98
CA ALA A 71 -7.16 4.26 -11.41
C ALA A 71 -8.48 3.53 -11.70
#